data_AF-A0A7S2F4Q0-F1
#
_entry.id   AF-A0A7S2F4Q0-F1
#
_cell.length_a   1.000
_cell.length_b   1.000
_cell.length_c   1.000
_cell.angle_alpha   90.00
_cell.angle_beta   90.00
_cell.angle_gamma   90.00
#
_symmetry.space_group_name_H-M   'P 1'
#
loop_
_entity.id
_entity.type
_entity.pdbx_description
1 polymer ?
#
loop_
_entity_poly.entity_id
_entity_poly.type
_entity_poly.pdbx_seq_one_letter_code
_entity_poly.pdbx_strand_id
1 'polypeptide(L)'
;VKVWLSTEIMNVPHVLMTALKVLRGRMARDTAVRPISMRIRIGQPWQEAVTVLLTNRLGLDKIFQKENIILDQCTYKLSEEVELSRSYPGLKTVYRIHEVTCRILATHPALGLPEGTDFSFTRVKVAKDSGIEDTVTTHFQWMPVSDVMAKRDTCQKDIVDYMVDKKEDQTGPDA
;
A
#
# COMPACT_ATOMS: atom_id res chain seq x y z
N VAL A 1 1.15 0.45 -8.85
CA VAL A 1 0.92 1.81 -8.30
C VAL A 1 0.72 1.72 -6.80
N LYS A 2 1.33 2.65 -6.08
CA LYS A 2 1.27 2.83 -4.64
C LYS A 2 0.85 4.28 -4.39
N VAL A 3 -0.22 4.46 -3.64
CA VAL A 3 -0.84 5.77 -3.43
C VAL A 3 -0.83 6.09 -1.95
N TRP A 4 -0.24 7.23 -1.63
CA TRP A 4 -0.29 7.85 -0.31
C TRP A 4 -1.48 8.81 -0.30
N LEU A 5 -2.61 8.37 0.25
CA LEU A 5 -3.79 9.22 0.35
C LEU A 5 -3.68 10.03 1.64
N SER A 6 -3.66 11.35 1.53
CA SER A 6 -3.41 12.28 2.61
C SER A 6 -4.57 13.24 2.81
N THR A 7 -4.74 13.72 4.03
CA THR A 7 -5.72 14.74 4.41
C THR A 7 -5.26 15.44 5.68
N GLU A 8 -5.92 16.54 6.04
CA GLU A 8 -5.66 17.28 7.26
C GLU A 8 -6.79 17.02 8.25
N ILE A 9 -6.45 16.48 9.43
CA ILE A 9 -7.41 16.14 10.50
C ILE A 9 -6.96 16.92 11.73
N MET A 10 -7.81 17.83 12.21
CA MET A 10 -7.48 18.70 13.34
C MET A 10 -6.15 19.47 13.16
N ASN A 11 -5.89 19.97 11.95
CA ASN A 11 -4.65 20.64 11.55
C ASN A 11 -3.37 19.78 11.61
N VAL A 12 -3.53 18.46 11.65
CA VAL A 12 -2.43 17.50 11.61
C VAL A 12 -2.50 16.71 10.30
N PRO A 13 -1.41 16.63 9.52
CA PRO A 13 -1.40 15.84 8.29
C PRO A 13 -1.48 14.34 8.62
N HIS A 14 -2.48 13.69 8.06
CA HIS A 14 -2.70 12.26 8.17
C HIS A 14 -2.59 11.59 6.81
N VAL A 15 -2.20 10.31 6.81
CA VAL A 15 -2.19 9.44 5.65
C VAL A 15 -3.00 8.18 5.92
N LEU A 16 -3.74 7.73 4.91
CA LEU A 16 -4.55 6.54 4.97
C LEU A 16 -3.68 5.30 4.77
N MET A 17 -3.68 4.43 5.77
CA MET A 17 -2.90 3.21 5.77
C MET A 17 -3.81 1.98 5.81
N THR A 18 -3.42 0.93 5.09
CA THR A 18 -4.03 -0.40 5.19
C THR A 18 -3.49 -1.09 6.44
N ALA A 19 -4.33 -1.27 7.46
CA ALA A 19 -3.95 -1.86 8.74
C ALA A 19 -4.07 -3.40 8.72
N LEU A 20 -5.19 -3.92 8.22
CA LEU A 20 -5.46 -5.36 8.22
C LEU A 20 -6.18 -5.77 6.94
N LYS A 21 -5.91 -6.99 6.48
CA LYS A 21 -6.65 -7.63 5.40
C LYS A 21 -7.12 -9.01 5.83
N VAL A 22 -8.43 -9.22 5.76
CA VAL A 22 -9.09 -10.48 6.06
C VAL A 22 -9.60 -11.09 4.75
N LEU A 23 -9.26 -12.35 4.50
CA LEU A 23 -9.69 -13.13 3.34
C LEU A 23 -10.33 -14.43 3.84
N ARG A 24 -11.59 -14.68 3.50
CA ARG A 24 -12.34 -15.88 3.97
C ARG A 24 -12.26 -16.08 5.49
N GLY A 25 -12.40 -14.99 6.25
CA GLY A 25 -12.28 -14.99 7.72
C GLY A 25 -10.85 -15.19 8.25
N ARG A 26 -9.86 -15.44 7.41
CA ARG A 26 -8.45 -15.54 7.81
C ARG A 26 -7.76 -14.20 7.68
N MET A 27 -7.13 -13.78 8.77
CA MET A 27 -6.25 -12.61 8.76
C MET A 27 -4.97 -12.93 7.98
N ALA A 28 -4.57 -12.03 7.08
CA ALA A 28 -3.25 -12.12 6.47
C ALA A 28 -2.18 -11.94 7.57
N ARG A 29 -1.17 -12.82 7.61
CA ARG A 29 -0.08 -12.77 8.59
C ARG A 29 0.80 -11.52 8.49
N ASP A 30 0.70 -10.81 7.38
CA ASP A 30 1.40 -9.56 7.13
C ASP A 30 0.62 -8.39 7.74
N THR A 31 0.99 -8.04 8.96
CA THR A 31 0.44 -6.97 9.80
C THR A 31 1.09 -5.61 9.56
N ALA A 32 2.04 -5.52 8.61
CA ALA A 32 2.71 -4.25 8.33
C ALA A 32 1.72 -3.25 7.72
N VAL A 33 1.61 -2.08 8.37
CA VAL A 33 0.80 -0.97 7.86
C VAL A 33 1.41 -0.50 6.56
N ARG A 34 0.59 -0.45 5.50
CA ARG A 34 1.07 -0.12 4.16
C ARG A 34 0.14 0.87 3.45
N PRO A 35 0.67 1.73 2.57
CA PRO A 35 -0.17 2.55 1.72
C PRO A 35 -0.99 1.70 0.74
N ILE A 36 -1.98 2.33 0.13
CA ILE A 36 -2.92 1.66 -0.76
C ILE A 36 -2.20 1.32 -2.07
N SER A 37 -2.27 0.06 -2.50
CA SER A 37 -1.55 -0.40 -3.69
C SER A 37 -2.35 -1.35 -4.58
N MET A 38 -2.00 -1.34 -5.87
CA MET A 38 -2.56 -2.21 -6.90
C MET A 38 -1.56 -2.41 -8.05
N ARG A 39 -1.65 -3.59 -8.68
CA ARG A 39 -0.93 -3.90 -9.91
C ARG A 39 -1.54 -3.14 -11.07
N ILE A 40 -0.71 -2.44 -11.83
CA ILE A 40 -1.11 -1.73 -13.05
C ILE A 40 -1.28 -2.77 -14.16
N ARG A 41 -2.28 -2.59 -15.04
CA ARG A 41 -2.46 -3.46 -16.21
C ARG A 41 -1.48 -3.07 -17.32
N ILE A 42 -1.13 -4.02 -18.18
CA ILE A 42 -0.27 -3.75 -19.34
C ILE A 42 -0.93 -2.67 -20.22
N GLY A 43 -0.17 -1.65 -20.61
CA GLY A 43 -0.65 -0.52 -21.41
C GLY A 43 -1.47 0.54 -20.64
N GLN A 44 -1.74 0.34 -19.35
CA GLN A 44 -2.50 1.30 -18.55
C GLN A 44 -1.59 2.42 -18.01
N PRO A 45 -1.93 3.70 -18.24
CA PRO A 45 -1.19 4.81 -17.64
C PRO A 45 -1.36 4.83 -16.11
N TRP A 46 -0.32 5.24 -15.39
CA TRP A 46 -0.32 5.15 -13.94
C TRP A 46 -1.39 6.04 -13.29
N GLN A 47 -1.73 7.19 -13.89
CA GLN A 47 -2.76 8.11 -13.41
C GLN A 47 -4.15 7.45 -13.42
N GLU A 48 -4.48 6.78 -14.52
CA GLU A 48 -5.74 6.02 -14.61
C GLU A 48 -5.74 4.87 -13.60
N ALA A 49 -4.58 4.22 -13.40
CA ALA A 49 -4.45 3.19 -12.38
C ALA A 49 -4.68 3.71 -10.95
N VAL A 50 -4.38 4.99 -10.65
CA VAL A 50 -4.74 5.64 -9.38
C VAL A 50 -6.25 5.77 -9.26
N THR A 51 -6.95 6.26 -10.30
CA THR A 51 -8.41 6.37 -10.27
C THR A 51 -9.07 5.00 -10.06
N VAL A 52 -8.61 3.99 -10.81
CA VAL A 52 -9.10 2.61 -10.68
C VAL A 52 -8.77 2.01 -9.31
N LEU A 53 -7.61 2.35 -8.73
CA LEU A 53 -7.26 1.94 -7.37
C LEU A 53 -8.27 2.50 -6.37
N LEU A 54 -8.52 3.81 -6.39
CA LEU A 54 -9.38 4.48 -5.41
C LEU A 54 -10.82 3.97 -5.51
N THR A 55 -11.34 3.77 -6.72
CA THR A 55 -12.66 3.14 -6.91
C THR A 55 -12.68 1.71 -6.37
N ASN A 56 -11.73 0.86 -6.75
CA ASN A 56 -11.76 -0.56 -6.39
C ASN A 56 -11.44 -0.85 -4.92
N ARG A 57 -10.67 0.03 -4.27
CA ARG A 57 -10.18 -0.17 -2.90
C ARG A 57 -11.00 0.56 -1.86
N LEU A 58 -11.52 1.74 -2.19
CA LEU A 58 -12.23 2.62 -1.29
C LEU A 58 -13.68 2.89 -1.71
N GLY A 59 -14.11 2.39 -2.88
CA GLY A 59 -15.47 2.61 -3.37
C GLY A 59 -15.74 4.05 -3.81
N LEU A 60 -14.69 4.84 -4.06
CA LEU A 60 -14.86 6.26 -4.43
C LEU A 60 -15.29 6.40 -5.89
N ASP A 61 -16.38 7.15 -6.10
CA ASP A 61 -16.86 7.46 -7.44
C ASP A 61 -15.89 8.39 -8.19
N LYS A 62 -15.86 8.28 -9.52
CA LYS A 62 -14.95 9.07 -10.36
C LYS A 62 -15.25 10.56 -10.30
N ILE A 63 -16.51 10.96 -10.15
CA ILE A 63 -16.92 12.36 -10.00
C ILE A 63 -16.34 12.92 -8.71
N PHE A 64 -16.53 12.21 -7.59
CA PHE A 64 -15.97 12.61 -6.30
C PHE A 64 -14.44 12.73 -6.37
N GLN A 65 -13.76 11.75 -6.98
CA GLN A 65 -12.31 11.80 -7.11
C GLN A 65 -11.83 13.02 -7.91
N LYS A 66 -12.51 13.39 -8.99
CA LYS A 66 -12.12 14.53 -9.83
C LYS A 66 -12.28 15.86 -9.10
N GLU A 67 -13.31 16.00 -8.27
CA GLU A 67 -13.64 17.25 -7.58
C GLU A 67 -12.89 17.41 -6.25
N ASN A 68 -12.66 16.30 -5.55
CA ASN A 68 -12.23 16.33 -4.15
C ASN A 68 -10.87 15.69 -3.89
N ILE A 69 -10.19 15.17 -4.93
CA ILE A 69 -8.85 14.59 -4.78
C ILE A 69 -7.87 15.28 -5.72
N ILE A 70 -6.86 15.91 -5.12
CA ILE A 70 -5.73 16.48 -5.86
C ILE A 70 -4.62 15.44 -5.94
N LEU A 71 -4.23 15.11 -7.17
CA LEU A 71 -3.03 14.32 -7.44
C LEU A 71 -1.81 15.24 -7.40
N ASP A 72 -0.90 15.04 -6.44
CA ASP A 72 0.32 15.83 -6.36
C ASP A 72 1.40 15.24 -7.28
N GLN A 73 1.53 15.83 -8.47
CA GLN A 73 2.50 15.38 -9.48
C GLN A 73 3.95 15.53 -9.02
N CYS A 74 4.26 16.48 -8.12
CA CYS A 74 5.62 16.70 -7.62
C CYS A 74 6.09 15.55 -6.72
N THR A 75 5.15 14.80 -6.13
CA THR A 75 5.45 13.64 -5.29
C THR A 75 5.60 12.33 -6.07
N TYR A 76 5.42 12.37 -7.39
CA TYR A 76 5.54 11.19 -8.22
C TYR A 76 6.97 10.66 -8.21
N LYS A 77 7.12 9.36 -7.88
CA LYS A 77 8.39 8.64 -7.92
C LYS A 77 8.21 7.31 -8.64
N LEU A 78 9.13 7.02 -9.57
CA LEU A 78 9.27 5.70 -10.16
C LEU A 78 10.47 5.00 -9.52
N SER A 79 10.23 3.86 -8.89
CA SER A 79 11.30 2.97 -8.41
C SER A 79 11.25 1.63 -9.13
N GLU A 80 12.41 0.99 -9.24
CA GLU A 80 12.55 -0.36 -9.77
C GLU A 80 13.03 -1.28 -8.65
N GLU A 81 12.32 -2.37 -8.41
CA GLU A 81 12.71 -3.43 -7.49
C GLU A 81 13.08 -4.66 -8.31
N VAL A 82 14.30 -5.17 -8.14
CA VAL A 82 14.78 -6.35 -8.84
C VAL A 82 14.75 -7.53 -7.87
N GLU A 83 13.92 -8.54 -8.18
CA GLU A 83 13.84 -9.77 -7.40
C GLU A 83 14.26 -10.96 -8.27
N LEU A 84 15.08 -11.85 -7.72
CA LEU A 84 15.39 -13.12 -8.37
C LEU A 84 14.17 -14.04 -8.31
N SER A 85 13.82 -14.63 -9.44
CA SER A 85 12.73 -15.57 -9.54
C SER A 85 13.02 -16.81 -8.69
N ARG A 86 12.14 -17.09 -7.73
CA ARG A 86 12.23 -18.30 -6.89
C ARG A 86 12.04 -19.58 -7.69
N SER A 87 11.24 -19.51 -8.76
CA SER A 87 10.90 -20.66 -9.60
C SER A 87 11.89 -20.89 -10.74
N TYR A 88 12.65 -19.87 -11.13
CA TYR A 88 13.60 -19.93 -12.24
C TYR A 88 14.93 -19.29 -11.82
N PRO A 89 15.86 -20.09 -11.28
CA PRO A 89 17.18 -19.61 -10.87
C PRO A 89 17.86 -18.83 -12.00
N GLY A 90 18.41 -17.66 -11.68
CA GLY A 90 19.08 -16.78 -12.64
C GLY A 90 18.16 -15.81 -13.40
N LEU A 91 16.83 -16.02 -13.39
CA LEU A 91 15.90 -15.07 -14.00
C LEU A 91 15.59 -13.93 -13.02
N LYS A 92 15.85 -12.69 -13.44
CA LYS A 92 15.53 -11.47 -12.66
C LYS A 92 14.18 -10.91 -13.10
N THR A 93 13.30 -10.67 -12.15
CA THR A 93 12.06 -9.92 -12.37
C THR A 93 12.28 -8.48 -11.93
N VAL A 94 11.99 -7.52 -12.82
CA VAL A 94 12.05 -6.09 -12.50
C VAL A 94 10.64 -5.58 -12.30
N TYR A 95 10.32 -5.16 -11.07
CA TYR A 95 9.06 -4.54 -10.72
C TYR A 95 9.19 -3.02 -10.76
N ARG A 96 8.41 -2.38 -11.63
CA ARG A 96 8.28 -0.92 -11.66
C ARG A 96 7.17 -0.47 -10.73
N ILE A 97 7.53 0.34 -9.74
CA ILE A 97 6.62 0.85 -8.73
C ILE A 97 6.45 2.35 -8.94
N HIS A 98 5.26 2.74 -9.35
CA HIS A 98 4.82 4.14 -9.39
C HIS A 98 4.27 4.51 -8.01
N GLU A 99 4.95 5.42 -7.31
CA GLU A 99 4.50 6.01 -6.05
C GLU A 99 4.00 7.43 -6.29
N VAL A 100 2.89 7.81 -5.68
CA VAL A 100 2.32 9.17 -5.76
C VAL A 100 1.52 9.50 -4.52
N THR A 101 1.46 10.78 -4.16
CA THR A 101 0.60 11.30 -3.09
C THR A 101 -0.66 11.93 -3.66
N CYS A 102 -1.79 11.62 -3.05
CA CYS A 102 -3.09 12.22 -3.34
C CYS A 102 -3.55 12.95 -2.08
N ARG A 103 -4.11 14.15 -2.22
CA ARG A 103 -4.69 14.92 -1.11
C ARG A 103 -6.19 15.00 -1.27
N ILE A 104 -6.92 14.60 -0.24
CA ILE A 104 -8.38 14.77 -0.16
C ILE A 104 -8.67 16.19 0.33
N LEU A 105 -9.62 16.85 -0.31
CA LEU A 105 -10.05 18.21 0.04
C LEU A 105 -11.36 18.24 0.83
N ALA A 106 -12.25 17.26 0.61
CA ALA A 106 -13.58 17.24 1.20
C ALA A 106 -13.75 16.09 2.18
N THR A 107 -14.65 16.30 3.14
CA THR A 107 -15.07 15.26 4.06
C THR A 107 -15.83 14.16 3.32
N HIS A 108 -15.60 12.92 3.75
CA HIS A 108 -16.29 11.76 3.21
C HIS A 108 -16.54 10.78 4.35
N PRO A 109 -17.77 10.68 4.87
CA PRO A 109 -18.07 9.86 6.06
C PRO A 109 -17.67 8.39 5.90
N ALA A 110 -17.79 7.81 4.69
CA ALA A 110 -17.37 6.43 4.45
C ALA A 110 -15.85 6.21 4.50
N LEU A 111 -15.05 7.29 4.45
CA LEU A 111 -13.62 7.27 4.70
C LEU A 111 -13.29 7.61 6.17
N GLY A 112 -14.28 7.75 7.04
CA GLY A 112 -14.08 8.15 8.44
C GLY A 112 -13.69 9.62 8.62
N LEU A 113 -13.92 10.47 7.62
CA LEU A 113 -13.64 11.91 7.69
C LEU A 113 -14.91 12.70 8.07
N PRO A 114 -14.79 13.81 8.83
CA PRO A 114 -13.56 14.51 9.22
C PRO A 114 -12.80 13.95 10.43
N GLU A 115 -13.39 13.07 11.23
CA GLU A 115 -12.84 12.68 12.54
C GLU A 115 -11.57 11.82 12.46
N GLY A 116 -11.29 11.23 11.30
CA GLY A 116 -10.20 10.28 11.13
C GLY A 116 -10.51 8.91 11.69
N THR A 117 -11.79 8.53 11.75
CA THR A 117 -12.21 7.25 12.31
C THR A 117 -11.76 6.10 11.41
N ASP A 118 -11.29 5.01 12.02
CA ASP A 118 -10.95 3.79 11.30
C ASP A 118 -12.18 3.21 10.60
N PHE A 119 -11.97 2.67 9.41
CA PHE A 119 -13.06 2.10 8.62
C PHE A 119 -12.63 0.84 7.90
N SER A 120 -13.61 0.10 7.38
CA SER A 120 -13.36 -1.16 6.71
C SER A 120 -14.13 -1.22 5.40
N PHE A 121 -13.48 -1.72 4.36
CA PHE A 121 -14.10 -1.95 3.07
C PHE A 121 -14.11 -3.43 2.72
N THR A 122 -15.30 -3.96 2.48
CA THR A 122 -15.52 -5.35 2.10
C THR A 122 -15.86 -5.42 0.62
N ARG A 123 -15.19 -6.32 -0.11
CA ARG A 123 -15.46 -6.56 -1.53
C ARG A 123 -15.42 -8.05 -1.83
N VAL A 124 -16.23 -8.48 -2.79
CA VAL A 124 -16.20 -9.83 -3.34
C VAL A 124 -15.18 -9.89 -4.48
N LYS A 125 -14.34 -10.92 -4.47
CA LYS A 125 -13.40 -11.23 -5.55
C LYS A 125 -13.67 -12.63 -6.06
N VAL A 126 -13.92 -12.78 -7.35
CA VAL A 126 -13.97 -14.12 -7.95
C VAL A 126 -12.54 -14.67 -8.04
N ALA A 127 -12.32 -15.83 -7.40
CA ALA A 127 -11.05 -16.54 -7.49
C ALA A 127 -10.83 -17.01 -8.94
N LYS A 128 -9.65 -16.72 -9.50
CA LYS A 128 -9.33 -17.00 -10.91
C LYS A 128 -9.44 -18.49 -11.27
N ASP A 129 -9.17 -19.36 -10.31
CA ASP A 129 -8.98 -20.79 -10.56
C ASP A 129 -10.23 -21.63 -10.27
N SER A 130 -11.16 -21.13 -9.45
CA SER A 130 -12.32 -21.92 -8.99
C SER A 130 -13.68 -21.28 -9.26
N GLY A 131 -13.72 -20.01 -9.70
CA GLY A 131 -14.98 -19.26 -9.82
C GLY A 131 -15.66 -18.98 -8.47
N ILE A 132 -15.07 -19.43 -7.35
CA ILE A 132 -15.60 -19.20 -6.00
C ILE A 132 -15.42 -17.74 -5.64
N GLU A 133 -16.48 -17.15 -5.10
CA GLU A 133 -16.48 -15.78 -4.60
C GLU A 133 -15.78 -15.68 -3.25
N ASP A 134 -14.73 -14.86 -3.21
CA ASP A 134 -13.93 -14.59 -2.03
C ASP A 134 -14.23 -13.20 -1.49
N THR A 135 -14.80 -13.16 -0.28
CA THR A 135 -14.97 -11.92 0.45
C THR A 135 -13.63 -11.47 1.05
N VAL A 136 -13.22 -10.25 0.70
CA VAL A 136 -12.01 -9.60 1.20
C VAL A 136 -12.39 -8.33 1.93
N THR A 137 -12.17 -8.31 3.26
CA THR A 137 -12.32 -7.12 4.09
C THR A 137 -10.95 -6.49 4.30
N THR A 138 -10.85 -5.19 4.04
CA THR A 138 -9.64 -4.39 4.22
C THR A 138 -9.94 -3.32 5.26
N HIS A 139 -9.21 -3.34 6.38
CA HIS A 139 -9.30 -2.33 7.42
C HIS A 139 -8.30 -1.21 7.12
N PHE A 140 -8.75 0.02 7.26
CA PHE A 140 -7.98 1.22 7.03
C PHE A 140 -7.98 2.08 8.28
N GLN A 141 -6.86 2.76 8.48
CA GLN A 141 -6.63 3.67 9.59
C GLN A 141 -5.98 4.94 9.09
N TRP A 142 -6.42 6.08 9.60
CA TRP A 142 -5.72 7.35 9.43
C TRP A 142 -4.58 7.43 10.43
N MET A 143 -3.37 7.67 9.92
CA MET A 143 -2.19 7.79 10.74
C MET A 143 -1.54 9.15 10.55
N PRO A 144 -1.10 9.83 11.63
CA PRO A 144 -0.26 11.01 11.51
C PRO A 144 0.96 10.71 10.66
N VAL A 145 1.35 11.65 9.78
CA VAL A 145 2.53 11.46 8.92
C VAL A 145 3.79 11.21 9.75
N SER A 146 3.92 11.85 10.91
CA SER A 146 5.03 11.62 11.87
C SER A 146 5.18 10.15 12.25
N ASP A 147 4.08 9.48 12.56
CA ASP A 147 4.07 8.10 13.05
C ASP A 147 4.43 7.13 11.94
N VAL A 148 3.99 7.42 10.72
CA VAL A 148 4.34 6.62 9.53
C VAL A 148 5.82 6.74 9.21
N MET A 149 6.41 7.93 9.33
CA MET A 149 7.85 8.12 9.12
C MET A 149 8.66 7.44 10.22
N ALA A 150 8.28 7.58 11.48
CA ALA A 150 8.93 6.90 12.60
C ALA A 150 8.96 5.37 12.41
N LYS A 151 7.84 4.77 11.96
CA LYS A 151 7.77 3.32 11.69
C LYS A 151 8.64 2.87 10.52
N ARG A 152 8.86 3.71 9.51
CA ARG A 152 9.76 3.41 8.39
C ARG A 152 11.21 3.32 8.84
N ASP A 153 11.64 4.28 9.65
CA ASP A 153 13.02 4.34 10.12
C ASP A 153 13.38 3.17 11.03
N THR A 154 12.45 2.71 11.87
CA THR A 154 12.66 1.53 12.73
C THR A 154 12.79 0.25 11.91
N CYS A 155 11.87 0.02 10.95
CA CYS A 155 11.89 -1.19 10.13
C CYS A 155 13.12 -1.29 9.22
N GLN A 156 13.67 -0.14 8.81
CA GLN A 156 14.88 -0.10 8.00
C GLN A 156 16.14 -0.43 8.81
N LYS A 157 16.17 -0.10 10.12
CA LYS A 157 17.26 -0.49 11.03
C LYS A 157 17.27 -1.99 11.31
N ASP A 158 16.10 -2.58 11.56
CA ASP A 158 15.99 -4.02 11.85
C ASP A 158 16.49 -4.92 10.69
N ILE A 159 16.35 -4.46 9.43
CA ILE A 159 16.85 -5.19 8.26
C ILE A 159 18.37 -5.11 8.14
N VAL A 160 18.97 -3.96 8.49
CA VAL A 160 20.43 -3.78 8.45
C VAL A 160 21.09 -4.62 9.53
N ASP A 161 20.55 -4.62 10.75
CA ASP A 161 21.09 -5.41 11.86
C ASP A 161 21.03 -6.93 11.55
N TYR A 162 19.93 -7.40 10.94
CA TYR A 162 19.82 -8.80 10.51
C TYR A 162 20.80 -9.19 9.38
N MET A 163 21.26 -8.23 8.57
CA MET A 163 22.26 -8.48 7.53
C MET A 163 23.71 -8.39 8.04
N VAL A 164 23.95 -7.68 9.15
CA VAL A 164 25.26 -7.59 9.81
C VAL A 164 25.54 -8.87 10.60
N ASP A 165 24.57 -9.38 11.36
CA ASP A 165 24.71 -10.64 12.12
C ASP A 165 25.01 -11.84 11.22
N LYS A 166 24.44 -11.86 10.00
CA LYS A 166 24.64 -12.98 9.07
C LYS A 166 26.02 -13.01 8.41
N LYS A 167 26.83 -11.95 8.56
CA LYS A 167 28.20 -11.90 8.03
C LYS A 167 29.25 -12.41 9.01
N GLU A 168 28.96 -12.50 10.30
CA GLU A 168 29.92 -12.99 11.30
C GLU A 168 29.99 -14.53 11.39
N ASP A 169 28.98 -15.23 10.87
CA ASP A 169 28.89 -16.70 10.95
C ASP A 169 29.53 -17.48 9.78
N GLN A 170 30.22 -16.81 8.83
CA GLN A 170 30.85 -17.48 7.67
C GLN A 170 32.38 -17.56 7.68
N THR A 171 33.03 -17.21 8.80
CA THR A 171 34.47 -17.47 9.01
C THR A 171 34.69 -18.61 9.98
N GLY A 172 34.32 -19.82 9.57
CA GLY A 172 34.80 -21.07 10.19
C GLY A 172 36.12 -21.50 9.55
N PRO A 173 37.09 -22.02 10.31
CA PRO A 173 38.46 -22.20 9.87
C PRO A 173 38.58 -23.37 8.89
N ASP A 174 39.23 -23.14 7.75
CA ASP A 174 39.76 -24.20 6.90
C ASP A 174 40.82 -24.98 7.70
N ALA A 175 40.53 -26.25 7.94
CA ALA A 175 41.49 -27.28 8.37
C ALA A 175 41.11 -28.63 7.78
#